data_AF-A0A927VQH1-F1
#
_entry.id   AF-A0A927VQH1-F1
#
_cell.length_a   1.000
_cell.length_b   1.000
_cell.length_c   1.000
_cell.angle_alpha   90.00
_cell.angle_beta   90.00
_cell.angle_gamma   90.00
#
_symmetry.space_group_name_H-M   'P 1'
#
loop_
_entity.id
_entity.type
_entity.pdbx_description
1 polymer ?
#
loop_
_entity_poly.entity_id
_entity_poly.type
_entity_poly.pdbx_seq_one_letter_code
_entity_poly.pdbx_strand_id
1 'polypeptide(L)'
;MYFDLKKPELSPEEKALSIATYYDLPFHYLDPVRLQILEAGPIDPAAVTPPDHLTDLIRLEGYVPGSDYGYCMLDDGAGFVATYNVFHNATMDMLKWWFPWMNTKAANQPSGVGNIKYKVWCPYGHFDHGMAVDSDGNMVPRAAEALDLTLDGDPVDNIYMHGLDPLEFGLSHERKAELDAAGVIYGISYETFDYPGMHLCMNMMRPCPTGGIEAFGREWMGYGIRNGKIVRVPETPVNEAFLKKVVLHCSLEMQHLDEILPLLYAEYKDRPADAAL
;
A
#
# COMPACT_ATOMS: atom_id res chain seq x y z
N MET A 1 -4.55 0.67 -21.60
CA MET A 1 -4.53 2.14 -21.44
C MET A 1 -3.51 2.54 -20.35
N TYR A 2 -2.38 1.83 -20.25
CA TYR A 2 -1.48 1.89 -19.08
C TYR A 2 0.00 2.08 -19.44
N PHE A 3 0.30 2.51 -20.66
CA PHE A 3 1.63 2.40 -21.26
C PHE A 3 2.43 3.71 -21.35
N ASP A 4 1.96 4.79 -20.71
CA ASP A 4 2.64 6.09 -20.73
C ASP A 4 2.94 6.58 -19.31
N LEU A 5 3.62 5.72 -18.54
CA LEU A 5 4.05 6.05 -17.18
C LEU A 5 5.11 7.15 -17.25
N LYS A 6 5.00 8.17 -16.40
CA LYS A 6 5.98 9.27 -16.33
C LYS A 6 6.73 9.23 -15.02
N LYS A 7 8.04 9.03 -15.10
CA LYS A 7 8.91 9.00 -13.93
C LYS A 7 9.38 10.41 -13.59
N PRO A 8 9.10 10.95 -12.38
CA PRO A 8 9.71 12.19 -11.91
C PRO A 8 11.24 12.14 -11.97
N GLU A 9 11.88 13.26 -12.24
CA GLU A 9 13.34 13.37 -12.18
C GLU A 9 13.80 13.58 -10.73
N LEU A 10 14.81 12.80 -10.31
CA LEU A 10 15.53 13.06 -9.07
C LEU A 10 16.40 14.32 -9.20
N SER A 11 16.53 15.08 -8.11
CA SER A 11 17.48 16.21 -8.05
C SER A 11 18.94 15.74 -8.17
N PRO A 12 19.89 16.62 -8.52
CA PRO A 12 21.31 16.27 -8.52
C PRO A 12 21.82 15.72 -7.18
N GLU A 13 21.32 16.26 -6.07
CA GLU A 13 21.67 15.83 -4.71
C GLU A 13 21.07 14.45 -4.39
N GLU A 14 19.84 14.18 -4.84
CA GLU A 14 19.23 12.85 -4.70
C GLU A 14 19.97 11.80 -5.53
N LYS A 15 20.35 12.13 -6.76
CA LYS A 15 21.14 11.26 -7.65
C LYS A 15 22.51 10.89 -7.09
N ALA A 16 23.03 11.65 -6.12
CA ALA A 16 24.30 11.38 -5.47
C ALA A 16 24.21 10.34 -4.33
N LEU A 17 23.00 10.01 -3.85
CA LEU A 17 22.79 9.00 -2.82
C LEU A 17 22.98 7.59 -3.42
N SER A 18 23.61 6.65 -2.70
CA SER A 18 23.84 5.30 -3.26
C SER A 18 22.55 4.58 -3.64
N ILE A 19 21.48 4.82 -2.88
CA ILE A 19 20.17 4.22 -3.11
C ILE A 19 19.52 4.72 -4.42
N ALA A 20 19.96 5.84 -4.99
CA ALA A 20 19.39 6.37 -6.23
C ALA A 20 19.56 5.40 -7.40
N THR A 21 20.53 4.51 -7.35
CA THR A 21 20.72 3.44 -8.35
C THR A 21 19.50 2.52 -8.47
N TYR A 22 18.74 2.33 -7.39
CA TYR A 22 17.51 1.52 -7.40
C TYR A 22 16.34 2.24 -8.08
N TYR A 23 16.33 3.57 -8.14
CA TYR A 23 15.28 4.38 -8.79
C TYR A 23 15.23 4.20 -10.32
N ASP A 24 16.36 3.78 -10.90
CA ASP A 24 16.52 3.56 -12.34
C ASP A 24 16.43 2.09 -12.76
N LEU A 25 16.20 1.18 -11.81
CA LEU A 25 15.96 -0.22 -12.14
C LEU A 25 14.70 -0.38 -13.01
N PRO A 26 14.65 -1.43 -13.85
CA PRO A 26 13.48 -1.72 -14.67
C PRO A 26 12.20 -1.74 -13.84
N PHE A 27 11.21 -0.98 -14.29
CA PHE A 27 9.86 -0.99 -13.74
C PHE A 27 8.96 -1.73 -14.73
N HIS A 28 8.36 -2.81 -14.26
CA HIS A 28 7.60 -3.70 -15.12
C HIS A 28 6.10 -3.38 -15.03
N TYR A 29 5.43 -3.40 -16.17
CA TYR A 29 3.97 -3.37 -16.21
C TYR A 29 3.37 -4.59 -15.51
N LEU A 30 2.09 -4.50 -15.19
CA LEU A 30 1.35 -5.65 -14.67
C LEU A 30 1.39 -6.81 -15.64
N ASP A 31 1.44 -8.01 -15.06
CA ASP A 31 1.37 -9.23 -15.86
C ASP A 31 0.05 -9.31 -16.64
N PRO A 32 0.06 -9.99 -17.81
CA PRO A 32 -1.12 -10.06 -18.65
C PRO A 32 -2.37 -10.66 -17.98
N VAL A 33 -2.22 -11.54 -16.98
CA VAL A 33 -3.36 -12.17 -16.32
C VAL A 33 -4.07 -11.14 -15.42
N ARG A 34 -3.32 -10.39 -14.61
CA ARG A 34 -3.89 -9.29 -13.83
C ARG A 34 -4.57 -8.24 -14.71
N LEU A 35 -3.93 -7.86 -15.81
CA LEU A 35 -4.55 -6.93 -16.77
C LEU A 35 -5.87 -7.48 -17.34
N GLN A 36 -5.91 -8.75 -17.72
CA GLN A 36 -7.15 -9.38 -18.20
C GLN A 36 -8.25 -9.39 -17.13
N ILE A 37 -7.91 -9.60 -15.86
CA ILE A 37 -8.89 -9.52 -14.76
C ILE A 37 -9.46 -8.10 -14.65
N LEU A 38 -8.61 -7.07 -14.69
CA LEU A 38 -9.08 -5.68 -14.62
C LEU A 38 -9.89 -5.25 -15.85
N GLU A 39 -9.55 -5.77 -17.03
CA GLU A 39 -10.26 -5.54 -18.29
C GLU A 39 -11.59 -6.32 -18.38
N ALA A 40 -11.75 -7.41 -17.62
CA ALA A 40 -13.00 -8.16 -17.55
C ALA A 40 -14.14 -7.38 -16.85
N GLY A 41 -13.79 -6.31 -16.13
CA GLY A 41 -14.74 -5.41 -15.47
C GLY A 41 -14.59 -5.43 -13.94
N PRO A 42 -15.49 -4.73 -13.24
CA PRO A 42 -15.45 -4.68 -11.78
C PRO A 42 -15.79 -6.05 -11.15
N ILE A 43 -15.32 -6.23 -9.92
CA ILE A 43 -15.77 -7.27 -9.00
C ILE A 43 -17.29 -7.17 -8.84
N ASP A 44 -17.98 -8.32 -8.68
CA ASP A 44 -19.36 -8.33 -8.24
C ASP A 44 -19.45 -7.78 -6.81
N PRO A 45 -20.14 -6.65 -6.55
CA PRO A 45 -20.23 -6.07 -5.21
C PRO A 45 -20.75 -7.04 -4.15
N ALA A 46 -21.55 -8.04 -4.53
CA ALA A 46 -22.04 -9.07 -3.62
C ALA A 46 -20.94 -10.03 -3.11
N ALA A 47 -19.79 -10.09 -3.78
CA ALA A 47 -18.62 -10.86 -3.34
C ALA A 47 -17.76 -10.10 -2.32
N VAL A 48 -17.96 -8.79 -2.16
CA VAL A 48 -17.16 -7.96 -1.26
C VAL A 48 -17.50 -8.28 0.19
N THR A 49 -16.47 -8.53 0.99
CA THR A 49 -16.63 -8.66 2.44
C THR A 49 -17.00 -7.30 3.03
N PRO A 50 -18.08 -7.20 3.84
CA PRO A 50 -18.46 -5.96 4.48
C PRO A 50 -17.34 -5.37 5.35
N PRO A 51 -17.22 -4.04 5.46
CA PRO A 51 -16.13 -3.41 6.19
C PRO A 51 -16.14 -3.72 7.70
N ASP A 52 -17.30 -3.95 8.31
CA ASP A 52 -17.43 -4.41 9.70
C ASP A 52 -16.94 -5.85 9.94
N HIS A 53 -16.68 -6.59 8.87
CA HIS A 53 -16.09 -7.93 8.87
C HIS A 53 -14.63 -7.95 8.41
N LEU A 54 -13.92 -6.79 8.39
CA LEU A 54 -12.58 -6.73 7.81
C LEU A 54 -11.57 -7.71 8.45
N THR A 55 -11.71 -8.02 9.74
CA THR A 55 -10.79 -8.96 10.42
C THR A 55 -10.98 -10.40 9.97
N ASP A 56 -12.14 -10.75 9.40
CA ASP A 56 -12.41 -12.07 8.82
C ASP A 56 -11.56 -12.33 7.57
N LEU A 57 -10.95 -11.29 7.00
CA LEU A 57 -10.02 -11.38 5.89
C LEU A 57 -8.58 -11.68 6.33
N ILE A 58 -8.28 -11.60 7.62
CA ILE A 58 -6.95 -11.93 8.18
C ILE A 58 -6.87 -13.46 8.37
N ARG A 59 -6.52 -14.15 7.28
CA ARG A 59 -6.58 -15.61 7.17
C ARG A 59 -5.19 -16.24 7.02
N LEU A 60 -5.00 -17.42 7.61
CA LEU A 60 -3.80 -18.23 7.39
C LEU A 60 -3.79 -18.95 6.03
N GLU A 61 -4.97 -19.29 5.53
CA GLU A 61 -5.16 -20.02 4.28
C GLU A 61 -6.45 -19.59 3.58
N GLY A 62 -6.61 -20.03 2.33
CA GLY A 62 -7.81 -19.77 1.54
C GLY A 62 -7.89 -18.34 1.00
N TYR A 63 -8.92 -18.14 0.19
CA TYR A 63 -9.13 -16.99 -0.69
C TYR A 63 -10.59 -16.53 -0.56
N VAL A 64 -10.89 -15.28 -0.92
CA VAL A 64 -12.27 -14.79 -1.05
C VAL A 64 -12.70 -14.94 -2.51
N PRO A 65 -13.63 -15.88 -2.80
CA PRO A 65 -14.04 -16.13 -4.18
C PRO A 65 -14.59 -14.86 -4.85
N GLY A 66 -13.96 -14.47 -5.95
CA GLY A 66 -14.43 -13.35 -6.78
C GLY A 66 -14.02 -11.96 -6.31
N SER A 67 -13.31 -11.81 -5.18
CA SER A 67 -12.97 -10.47 -4.65
C SER A 67 -11.53 -10.34 -4.14
N ASP A 68 -10.61 -11.23 -4.53
CA ASP A 68 -9.21 -11.15 -4.09
C ASP A 68 -8.32 -10.24 -4.96
N TYR A 69 -8.77 -9.89 -6.16
CA TYR A 69 -8.07 -8.97 -7.06
C TYR A 69 -9.07 -8.19 -7.92
N GLY A 70 -8.97 -6.87 -7.94
CA GLY A 70 -9.81 -5.99 -8.75
C GLY A 70 -10.39 -4.83 -7.96
N TYR A 71 -11.50 -4.29 -8.47
CA TYR A 71 -12.19 -3.12 -7.89
C TYR A 71 -13.68 -3.21 -8.15
N CYS A 72 -14.51 -2.51 -7.37
CA CYS A 72 -15.90 -2.23 -7.70
C CYS A 72 -16.45 -1.02 -6.95
N MET A 73 -17.53 -0.43 -7.48
CA MET A 73 -18.38 0.45 -6.70
C MET A 73 -19.35 -0.40 -5.86
N LEU A 74 -19.63 0.02 -4.63
CA LEU A 74 -20.64 -0.57 -3.76
C LEU A 74 -21.99 0.16 -3.93
N ASP A 75 -23.09 -0.51 -3.54
CA ASP A 75 -24.46 0.00 -3.71
C ASP A 75 -24.73 1.32 -2.96
N ASP A 76 -23.98 1.59 -1.90
CA ASP A 76 -24.03 2.82 -1.10
C ASP A 76 -23.10 3.94 -1.61
N GLY A 77 -22.56 3.76 -2.82
CA GLY A 77 -21.65 4.68 -3.49
C GLY A 77 -20.23 4.69 -2.94
N ALA A 78 -19.85 3.77 -2.04
CA ALA A 78 -18.44 3.59 -1.68
C ALA A 78 -17.69 2.85 -2.79
N GLY A 79 -16.36 2.85 -2.72
CA GLY A 79 -15.52 2.01 -3.57
C GLY A 79 -14.90 0.87 -2.78
N PHE A 80 -14.53 -0.18 -3.49
CA PHE A 80 -13.74 -1.28 -2.96
C PHE A 80 -12.59 -1.60 -3.90
N VAL A 81 -11.40 -1.80 -3.34
CA VAL A 81 -10.21 -2.29 -4.04
C VAL A 81 -9.69 -3.53 -3.32
N ALA A 82 -9.31 -4.53 -4.12
CA ALA A 82 -8.60 -5.71 -3.65
C ALA A 82 -7.34 -5.91 -4.48
N THR A 83 -6.21 -6.06 -3.78
CA THR A 83 -4.92 -6.41 -4.40
C THR A 83 -4.47 -7.79 -3.90
N TYR A 84 -3.77 -8.50 -4.78
CA TYR A 84 -3.14 -9.79 -4.53
C TYR A 84 -1.80 -9.83 -5.24
N ASN A 85 -0.74 -9.87 -4.44
CA ASN A 85 0.64 -9.86 -4.89
C ASN A 85 1.37 -11.09 -4.38
N VAL A 86 2.28 -11.63 -5.18
CA VAL A 86 3.15 -12.73 -4.78
C VAL A 86 4.57 -12.22 -4.87
N PHE A 87 5.31 -12.35 -3.77
CA PHE A 87 6.73 -12.06 -3.69
C PHE A 87 7.48 -13.38 -3.86
N HIS A 88 8.18 -13.52 -4.98
CA HIS A 88 8.98 -14.69 -5.29
C HIS A 88 10.43 -14.54 -4.81
N ASN A 89 10.91 -13.30 -4.72
CA ASN A 89 12.31 -12.99 -4.45
C ASN A 89 12.52 -12.51 -3.01
N ALA A 90 11.48 -11.95 -2.36
CA ALA A 90 11.55 -11.47 -0.98
C ALA A 90 11.29 -12.55 0.09
N THR A 91 11.69 -12.24 1.33
CA THR A 91 11.38 -13.03 2.54
C THR A 91 10.62 -12.19 3.57
N MET A 92 10.00 -12.87 4.55
CA MET A 92 9.28 -12.18 5.64
C MET A 92 10.19 -11.24 6.43
N ASP A 93 11.45 -11.62 6.63
CA ASP A 93 12.42 -10.79 7.35
C ASP A 93 12.77 -9.53 6.56
N MET A 94 12.84 -9.63 5.22
CA MET A 94 13.05 -8.47 4.37
C MET A 94 11.89 -7.48 4.47
N LEU A 95 10.64 -7.96 4.45
CA LEU A 95 9.46 -7.10 4.59
C LEU A 95 9.35 -6.46 5.99
N LYS A 96 9.63 -7.24 7.05
CA LYS A 96 9.69 -6.74 8.44
C LYS A 96 10.76 -5.67 8.62
N TRP A 97 11.86 -5.76 7.88
CA TRP A 97 12.89 -4.73 7.84
C TRP A 97 12.46 -3.51 7.03
N TRP A 98 11.86 -3.73 5.85
CA TRP A 98 11.52 -2.68 4.88
C TRP A 98 10.61 -1.60 5.45
N PHE A 99 9.43 -1.96 5.95
CA PHE A 99 8.40 -0.98 6.31
C PHE A 99 8.86 -0.01 7.42
N PRO A 100 9.52 -0.46 8.51
CA PRO A 100 10.11 0.46 9.47
C PRO A 100 11.31 1.26 8.90
N TRP A 101 12.15 0.63 8.07
CA TRP A 101 13.37 1.25 7.55
C TRP A 101 13.06 2.40 6.57
N MET A 102 12.05 2.21 5.72
CA MET A 102 11.58 3.19 4.75
C MET A 102 11.01 4.45 5.44
N ASN A 103 10.38 4.30 6.61
CA ASN A 103 9.80 5.43 7.36
C ASN A 103 10.86 6.37 7.97
N THR A 104 12.12 5.93 8.03
CA THR A 104 13.22 6.71 8.59
C THR A 104 14.01 7.39 7.48
N LYS A 105 14.03 8.73 7.45
CA LYS A 105 14.86 9.48 6.48
C LYS A 105 16.35 9.24 6.74
N ALA A 106 17.13 9.10 5.67
CA ALA A 106 18.59 8.99 5.77
C ALA A 106 19.22 10.29 6.32
N ALA A 107 20.31 10.19 7.06
CA ALA A 107 20.99 11.34 7.67
C ALA A 107 21.52 12.35 6.63
N ASN A 108 21.85 11.88 5.42
CA ASN A 108 22.29 12.72 4.31
C ASN A 108 21.17 13.00 3.27
N GLN A 109 19.90 12.71 3.60
CA GLN A 109 18.76 13.07 2.75
C GLN A 109 18.78 14.59 2.52
N PRO A 110 18.79 15.07 1.25
CA PRO A 110 18.76 16.49 0.97
C PRO A 110 17.54 17.18 1.59
N SER A 111 17.73 18.41 2.06
CA SER A 111 16.61 19.20 2.60
C SER A 111 15.70 19.67 1.48
N GLY A 112 14.38 19.73 1.75
CA GLY A 112 13.40 20.24 0.79
C GLY A 112 12.99 19.26 -0.32
N VAL A 113 13.50 18.01 -0.28
CA VAL A 113 13.04 16.92 -1.17
C VAL A 113 12.44 15.79 -0.33
N GLY A 114 11.62 14.96 -0.97
CA GLY A 114 10.98 13.83 -0.31
C GLY A 114 11.92 12.65 -0.05
N ASN A 115 11.48 11.74 0.80
CA ASN A 115 12.21 10.55 1.23
C ASN A 115 12.52 9.61 0.06
N ILE A 116 13.80 9.49 -0.30
CA ILE A 116 14.20 8.69 -1.47
C ILE A 116 13.89 7.20 -1.30
N LYS A 117 13.84 6.69 -0.06
CA LYS A 117 13.48 5.28 0.20
C LYS A 117 12.07 4.96 -0.26
N TYR A 118 11.14 5.90 -0.10
CA TYR A 118 9.78 5.72 -0.58
C TYR A 118 9.70 5.87 -2.11
N LYS A 119 10.45 6.83 -2.67
CA LYS A 119 10.55 7.04 -4.12
C LYS A 119 11.02 5.79 -4.86
N VAL A 120 12.02 5.06 -4.35
CA VAL A 120 12.51 3.84 -5.03
C VAL A 120 11.50 2.70 -5.02
N TRP A 121 10.50 2.70 -4.13
CA TRP A 121 9.46 1.66 -4.09
C TRP A 121 8.46 1.80 -5.24
N CYS A 122 8.03 3.01 -5.56
CA CYS A 122 7.24 3.27 -6.75
C CYS A 122 7.76 4.54 -7.42
N PRO A 123 8.77 4.42 -8.30
CA PRO A 123 9.42 5.58 -8.91
C PRO A 123 8.46 6.54 -9.62
N TYR A 124 7.33 6.04 -10.10
CA TYR A 124 6.33 6.79 -10.86
C TYR A 124 5.25 7.43 -10.00
N GLY A 125 5.02 6.93 -8.79
CA GLY A 125 3.91 7.34 -7.93
C GLY A 125 4.30 7.94 -6.59
N HIS A 126 5.50 7.64 -6.07
CA HIS A 126 5.91 8.03 -4.72
C HIS A 126 6.76 9.30 -4.69
N PHE A 127 6.40 10.25 -3.83
CA PHE A 127 7.06 11.55 -3.74
C PHE A 127 7.75 11.79 -2.39
N ASP A 128 7.11 11.45 -1.26
CA ASP A 128 7.65 11.61 0.10
C ASP A 128 6.94 10.66 1.07
N HIS A 129 7.63 10.29 2.14
CA HIS A 129 7.06 9.53 3.24
C HIS A 129 7.73 9.91 4.55
N GLY A 130 6.95 10.06 5.61
CA GLY A 130 7.45 10.36 6.94
C GLY A 130 6.34 10.57 7.94
N MET A 131 6.65 11.17 9.08
CA MET A 131 5.64 11.54 10.08
C MET A 131 5.15 12.97 9.83
N ALA A 132 3.84 13.20 9.93
CA ALA A 132 3.21 14.51 9.85
C ALA A 132 2.08 14.64 10.87
N VAL A 133 1.68 15.89 11.13
CA VAL A 133 0.51 16.18 11.98
C VAL A 133 -0.74 16.16 11.10
N ASP A 134 -1.73 15.35 11.47
CA ASP A 134 -3.03 15.30 10.80
C ASP A 134 -3.92 16.52 11.13
N SER A 135 -5.15 16.55 10.63
CA SER A 135 -6.13 17.62 10.93
C SER A 135 -6.58 17.68 12.39
N ASP A 136 -6.42 16.59 13.14
CA ASP A 136 -6.84 16.45 14.53
C ASP A 136 -5.68 16.70 15.53
N GLY A 137 -4.47 16.97 15.02
CA GLY A 137 -3.29 17.26 15.82
C GLY A 137 -2.45 16.05 16.21
N ASN A 138 -2.73 14.86 15.67
CA ASN A 138 -1.98 13.64 15.94
C ASN A 138 -0.77 13.52 15.00
N MET A 139 0.35 13.03 15.53
CA MET A 139 1.52 12.69 14.72
C MET A 139 1.33 11.29 14.13
N VAL A 140 1.16 11.20 12.81
CA VAL A 140 0.85 9.96 12.08
C VAL A 140 1.77 9.80 10.86
N PRO A 141 1.98 8.57 10.36
CA PRO A 141 2.61 8.37 9.07
C PRO A 141 1.84 9.09 7.97
N ARG A 142 2.58 9.73 7.05
CA ARG A 142 2.07 10.43 5.89
C ARG A 142 2.83 10.00 4.65
N ALA A 143 2.09 9.68 3.59
CA ALA A 143 2.59 9.44 2.25
C ALA A 143 2.21 10.59 1.31
N ALA A 144 3.11 10.89 0.38
CA ALA A 144 2.89 11.78 -0.74
C ALA A 144 2.91 10.95 -2.02
N GLU A 145 1.76 10.77 -2.66
CA GLU A 145 1.68 9.85 -3.79
C GLU A 145 0.68 10.29 -4.86
N ALA A 146 0.98 9.93 -6.10
CA ALA A 146 0.08 10.08 -7.23
C ALA A 146 -0.41 8.69 -7.64
N LEU A 147 -1.73 8.50 -7.61
CA LEU A 147 -2.37 7.27 -8.07
C LEU A 147 -2.41 7.19 -9.62
N ASP A 148 -2.41 8.34 -10.29
CA ASP A 148 -2.22 8.43 -11.73
C ASP A 148 -0.74 8.46 -12.10
N LEU A 149 -0.20 7.29 -12.42
CA LEU A 149 1.21 7.12 -12.77
C LEU A 149 1.61 7.75 -14.13
N THR A 150 0.65 8.28 -14.90
CA THR A 150 0.95 9.10 -16.10
C THR A 150 1.30 10.54 -15.75
N LEU A 151 0.99 11.00 -14.53
CA LEU A 151 1.18 12.37 -14.04
C LEU A 151 0.48 13.47 -14.89
N ASP A 152 -0.50 13.10 -15.72
CA ASP A 152 -1.14 14.01 -16.68
C ASP A 152 -2.48 14.61 -16.21
N GLY A 153 -2.94 14.29 -14.99
CA GLY A 153 -4.28 14.71 -14.57
C GLY A 153 -4.53 14.79 -13.07
N ASP A 154 -4.00 13.86 -12.28
CA ASP A 154 -4.30 13.81 -10.85
C ASP A 154 -3.24 14.54 -10.01
N PRO A 155 -3.65 15.18 -8.91
CA PRO A 155 -2.71 15.75 -7.95
C PRO A 155 -1.89 14.67 -7.24
N VAL A 156 -0.79 15.09 -6.63
CA VAL A 156 -0.13 14.30 -5.58
C VAL A 156 -0.93 14.50 -4.30
N ASP A 157 -1.43 13.40 -3.74
CA ASP A 157 -2.23 13.42 -2.52
C ASP A 157 -1.36 13.29 -1.26
N ASN A 158 -1.79 13.95 -0.18
CA ASN A 158 -1.29 13.66 1.16
C ASN A 158 -2.22 12.61 1.78
N ILE A 159 -1.69 11.41 2.02
CA ILE A 159 -2.40 10.32 2.70
C ILE A 159 -1.86 10.21 4.12
N TYR A 160 -2.73 10.40 5.11
CA TYR A 160 -2.39 10.28 6.52
C TYR A 160 -2.95 8.97 7.06
N MET A 161 -2.08 8.08 7.56
CA MET A 161 -2.44 6.71 7.92
C MET A 161 -2.60 6.53 9.43
N HIS A 162 -3.75 6.02 9.84
CA HIS A 162 -4.13 5.84 11.24
C HIS A 162 -4.24 4.35 11.56
N GLY A 163 -3.23 3.78 12.21
CA GLY A 163 -3.24 2.39 12.63
C GLY A 163 -4.33 2.10 13.66
N LEU A 164 -4.99 0.96 13.51
CA LEU A 164 -6.03 0.45 14.41
C LEU A 164 -5.57 -0.85 15.06
N ASP A 165 -6.03 -1.14 16.27
CA ASP A 165 -5.80 -2.43 16.92
C ASP A 165 -6.86 -3.45 16.43
N PRO A 166 -6.48 -4.51 15.68
CA PRO A 166 -7.42 -5.52 15.21
C PRO A 166 -8.29 -6.14 16.32
N LEU A 167 -7.81 -6.18 17.58
CA LEU A 167 -8.57 -6.71 18.72
C LEU A 167 -9.82 -5.87 19.03
N GLU A 168 -9.77 -4.57 18.79
CA GLU A 168 -10.92 -3.66 18.96
C GLU A 168 -11.96 -3.81 17.83
N PHE A 169 -11.57 -4.48 16.74
CA PHE A 169 -12.38 -4.65 15.53
C PHE A 169 -12.75 -6.11 15.24
N GLY A 170 -12.74 -6.96 16.27
CA GLY A 170 -13.30 -8.32 16.18
C GLY A 170 -12.28 -9.46 16.08
N LEU A 171 -10.97 -9.16 15.98
CA LEU A 171 -9.95 -10.20 16.06
C LEU A 171 -9.86 -10.73 17.50
N SER A 172 -9.97 -12.04 17.69
CA SER A 172 -9.80 -12.63 19.04
C SER A 172 -8.33 -12.73 19.43
N HIS A 173 -8.04 -12.72 20.74
CA HIS A 173 -6.68 -12.97 21.24
C HIS A 173 -6.12 -14.33 20.81
N GLU A 174 -6.97 -15.36 20.75
CA GLU A 174 -6.58 -16.70 20.27
C GLU A 174 -6.15 -16.63 18.80
N ARG A 175 -6.97 -15.99 17.96
CA ARG A 175 -6.65 -15.83 16.53
C ARG A 175 -5.41 -14.99 16.33
N LYS A 176 -5.24 -13.93 17.11
CA LYS A 176 -4.02 -13.12 17.11
C LYS A 176 -2.79 -13.98 17.40
N ALA A 177 -2.83 -14.79 18.47
CA ALA A 177 -1.71 -15.66 18.84
C ALA A 177 -1.38 -16.68 17.74
N GLU A 178 -2.40 -17.22 17.07
CA GLU A 178 -2.24 -18.14 15.94
C GLU A 178 -1.56 -17.47 14.73
N LEU A 179 -2.01 -16.26 14.35
CA LEU A 179 -1.43 -15.46 13.27
C LEU A 179 0.03 -15.09 13.55
N ASP A 180 0.31 -14.66 14.79
CA ASP A 180 1.65 -14.29 15.23
C ASP A 180 2.58 -15.53 15.20
N ALA A 181 2.11 -16.69 15.65
CA ALA A 181 2.86 -17.95 15.61
C ALA A 181 3.14 -18.44 14.17
N ALA A 182 2.24 -18.16 13.24
CA ALA A 182 2.42 -18.43 11.81
C ALA A 182 3.31 -17.40 11.10
N GLY A 183 3.70 -16.32 11.78
CA GLY A 183 4.57 -15.28 11.24
C GLY A 183 3.89 -14.39 10.20
N VAL A 184 2.56 -14.28 10.23
CA VAL A 184 1.78 -13.40 9.35
C VAL A 184 2.04 -11.94 9.74
N ILE A 185 2.27 -11.08 8.76
CA ILE A 185 2.25 -9.63 8.93
C ILE A 185 0.85 -9.16 8.57
N TYR A 186 0.18 -8.43 9.45
CA TYR A 186 -1.14 -7.88 9.15
C TYR A 186 -1.33 -6.55 9.87
N GLY A 187 -2.20 -5.73 9.32
CA GLY A 187 -2.55 -4.44 9.87
C GLY A 187 -3.89 -3.99 9.36
N ILE A 188 -4.61 -3.24 10.20
CA ILE A 188 -5.79 -2.49 9.80
C ILE A 188 -5.54 -1.02 10.11
N SER A 189 -6.01 -0.16 9.22
CA SER A 189 -5.87 1.28 9.36
C SER A 189 -7.04 1.98 8.71
N TYR A 190 -7.17 3.28 8.96
CA TYR A 190 -7.92 4.14 8.07
C TYR A 190 -7.03 5.30 7.62
N GLU A 191 -7.39 5.89 6.49
CA GLU A 191 -6.66 6.99 5.88
C GLU A 191 -7.53 8.24 5.85
N THR A 192 -6.88 9.39 5.99
CA THR A 192 -7.48 10.72 5.81
C THR A 192 -6.63 11.53 4.84
N PHE A 193 -7.22 12.60 4.28
CA PHE A 193 -6.62 13.40 3.22
C PHE A 193 -6.73 14.90 3.52
N ASP A 194 -6.08 15.72 2.70
CA ASP A 194 -6.27 17.18 2.72
C ASP A 194 -7.66 17.63 2.21
N TYR A 195 -8.47 16.69 1.73
CA TYR A 195 -9.84 16.88 1.28
C TYR A 195 -10.79 15.96 2.06
N PRO A 196 -12.11 16.23 2.05
CA PRO A 196 -13.07 15.39 2.75
C PRO A 196 -13.06 13.96 2.19
N GLY A 197 -12.76 12.97 3.03
CA GLY A 197 -12.82 11.57 2.65
C GLY A 197 -12.06 10.68 3.61
N MET A 198 -12.39 9.39 3.60
CA MET A 198 -11.67 8.36 4.34
C MET A 198 -11.63 7.05 3.57
N HIS A 199 -10.53 6.31 3.70
CA HIS A 199 -10.43 4.92 3.25
C HIS A 199 -10.19 4.02 4.47
N LEU A 200 -10.86 2.86 4.53
CA LEU A 200 -10.58 1.83 5.53
C LEU A 200 -9.71 0.77 4.85
N CYS A 201 -8.57 0.44 5.45
CA CYS A 201 -7.56 -0.41 4.83
C CYS A 201 -7.28 -1.65 5.70
N MET A 202 -7.11 -2.80 5.06
CA MET A 202 -6.61 -4.04 5.66
C MET A 202 -5.51 -4.60 4.78
N ASN A 203 -4.34 -4.82 5.36
CA ASN A 203 -3.21 -5.42 4.69
C ASN A 203 -2.80 -6.71 5.41
N MET A 204 -2.43 -7.73 4.65
CA MET A 204 -1.93 -9.00 5.17
C MET A 204 -0.85 -9.57 4.26
N MET A 205 0.20 -10.11 4.84
CA MET A 205 1.24 -10.86 4.14
C MET A 205 1.50 -12.17 4.88
N ARG A 206 1.50 -13.28 4.15
CA ARG A 206 1.66 -14.63 4.70
C ARG A 206 2.48 -15.53 3.76
N PRO A 207 3.00 -16.67 4.23
CA PRO A 207 3.65 -17.64 3.34
C PRO A 207 2.72 -18.06 2.19
N CYS A 208 3.21 -18.02 0.96
CA CYS A 208 2.44 -18.44 -0.21
C CYS A 208 2.45 -19.97 -0.33
N PRO A 209 1.29 -20.63 -0.56
CA PRO A 209 1.24 -22.09 -0.76
C PRO A 209 2.11 -22.61 -1.91
N THR A 210 2.40 -21.76 -2.91
CA THR A 210 3.28 -22.11 -4.05
C THR A 210 4.74 -21.73 -3.83
N GLY A 211 5.11 -21.28 -2.63
CA GLY A 211 6.44 -20.77 -2.29
C GLY A 211 6.53 -19.25 -2.39
N GLY A 212 7.40 -18.66 -1.57
CA GLY A 212 7.48 -17.21 -1.39
C GLY A 212 6.42 -16.70 -0.43
N ILE A 213 5.93 -15.49 -0.67
CA ILE A 213 4.96 -14.78 0.17
C ILE A 213 3.82 -14.30 -0.70
N GLU A 214 2.61 -14.33 -0.16
CA GLU A 214 1.48 -13.63 -0.77
C GLU A 214 1.04 -12.47 0.13
N ALA A 215 0.71 -11.35 -0.52
CA ALA A 215 0.30 -10.11 0.07
C ALA A 215 -1.08 -9.72 -0.45
N PHE A 216 -1.96 -9.33 0.47
CA PHE A 216 -3.34 -8.95 0.23
C PHE A 216 -3.55 -7.53 0.76
N GLY A 217 -4.13 -6.66 -0.06
CA GLY A 217 -4.63 -5.35 0.36
C GLY A 217 -6.12 -5.23 0.10
N ARG A 218 -6.87 -4.68 1.04
CA ARG A 218 -8.32 -4.46 0.93
C ARG A 218 -8.60 -3.04 1.38
N GLU A 219 -9.24 -2.27 0.51
CA GLU A 219 -9.56 -0.88 0.79
C GLU A 219 -11.03 -0.63 0.52
N TRP A 220 -11.74 -0.14 1.52
CA TRP A 220 -13.11 0.36 1.40
C TRP A 220 -13.06 1.89 1.37
N MET A 221 -13.08 2.42 0.16
CA MET A 221 -13.03 3.86 -0.09
C MET A 221 -14.38 4.48 0.21
N GLY A 222 -14.38 5.46 1.11
CA GLY A 222 -15.62 5.97 1.67
C GLY A 222 -16.04 5.29 2.96
N TYR A 223 -15.18 4.47 3.56
CA TYR A 223 -15.32 4.01 4.93
C TYR A 223 -14.15 4.50 5.76
N GLY A 224 -14.39 4.74 7.04
CA GLY A 224 -13.35 5.18 7.97
C GLY A 224 -13.81 5.05 9.41
N ILE A 225 -13.09 5.69 10.32
CA ILE A 225 -13.37 5.61 11.76
C ILE A 225 -13.90 6.95 12.28
N ARG A 226 -15.04 6.92 12.98
CA ARG A 226 -15.52 8.04 13.80
C ARG A 226 -15.93 7.51 15.17
N ASN A 227 -15.43 8.12 16.24
CA ASN A 227 -15.69 7.70 17.62
C ASN A 227 -15.43 6.20 17.88
N GLY A 228 -14.32 5.68 17.33
CA GLY A 228 -13.93 4.28 17.49
C GLY A 228 -14.80 3.27 16.74
N LYS A 229 -15.63 3.71 15.79
CA LYS A 229 -16.51 2.84 15.00
C LYS A 229 -16.29 3.03 13.51
N ILE A 230 -16.39 1.94 12.77
CA ILE A 230 -16.45 1.97 11.32
C ILE A 230 -17.74 2.68 10.90
N VAL A 231 -17.58 3.67 10.03
CA VAL A 231 -18.69 4.47 9.50
C VAL A 231 -18.52 4.69 8.00
N ARG A 232 -19.66 4.81 7.31
CA ARG A 232 -19.70 5.33 5.94
C ARG A 232 -19.41 6.84 5.94
N VAL A 233 -18.61 7.28 4.97
CA VAL A 233 -18.18 8.67 4.71
C VAL A 233 -18.57 9.05 3.27
N PRO A 234 -19.86 9.39 3.01
CA PRO A 234 -20.40 9.62 1.67
C PRO A 234 -19.72 10.74 0.88
N GLU A 235 -19.07 11.69 1.57
CA GLU A 235 -18.34 12.81 0.99
C GLU A 235 -17.01 12.40 0.32
N THR A 236 -16.55 11.16 0.51
CA THR A 236 -15.31 10.67 -0.09
C THR A 236 -15.43 10.63 -1.62
N PRO A 237 -14.59 11.36 -2.36
CA PRO A 237 -14.59 11.33 -3.82
C PRO A 237 -14.14 9.95 -4.30
N VAL A 238 -15.04 9.22 -4.95
CA VAL A 238 -14.72 7.90 -5.48
C VAL A 238 -15.56 7.60 -6.71
N ASN A 239 -14.92 7.00 -7.71
CA ASN A 239 -15.56 6.47 -8.90
C ASN A 239 -14.73 5.30 -9.45
N GLU A 240 -15.26 4.60 -10.44
CA GLU A 240 -14.59 3.43 -11.02
C GLU A 240 -13.22 3.75 -11.64
N ALA A 241 -13.05 4.92 -12.25
CA ALA A 241 -11.77 5.32 -12.84
C ALA A 241 -10.70 5.54 -11.76
N PHE A 242 -11.08 6.12 -10.62
CA PHE A 242 -10.22 6.26 -9.45
C PHE A 242 -9.83 4.90 -8.88
N LEU A 243 -10.79 3.99 -8.68
CA LEU A 243 -10.51 2.65 -8.15
C LEU A 243 -9.57 1.84 -9.06
N LYS A 244 -9.69 1.99 -10.38
CA LYS A 244 -8.75 1.42 -11.35
C LYS A 244 -7.33 1.93 -11.12
N LYS A 245 -7.15 3.23 -10.92
CA LYS A 245 -5.82 3.82 -10.64
C LYS A 245 -5.21 3.22 -9.38
N VAL A 246 -5.99 3.10 -8.32
CA VAL A 246 -5.55 2.53 -7.04
C VAL A 246 -5.09 1.08 -7.19
N VAL A 247 -5.94 0.20 -7.75
CA VAL A 247 -5.55 -1.22 -7.89
C VAL A 247 -4.30 -1.39 -8.76
N LEU A 248 -4.11 -0.55 -9.77
CA LEU A 248 -2.91 -0.55 -10.60
C LEU A 248 -1.68 -0.11 -9.83
N HIS A 249 -1.76 1.04 -9.15
CA HIS A 249 -0.69 1.60 -8.33
C HIS A 249 -0.21 0.57 -7.30
N CYS A 250 -1.11 0.06 -6.48
CA CYS A 250 -0.81 -0.90 -5.41
C CYS A 250 -0.28 -2.25 -5.95
N SER A 251 -0.69 -2.65 -7.16
CA SER A 251 -0.16 -3.87 -7.79
C SER A 251 1.26 -3.65 -8.33
N LEU A 252 1.51 -2.51 -8.97
CA LEU A 252 2.79 -2.18 -9.58
C LEU A 252 3.88 -1.92 -8.54
N GLU A 253 3.57 -1.19 -7.46
CA GLU A 253 4.53 -0.92 -6.40
C GLU A 253 4.98 -2.20 -5.69
N MET A 254 4.07 -3.15 -5.45
CA MET A 254 4.37 -4.41 -4.77
C MET A 254 5.18 -5.34 -5.67
N GLN A 255 4.85 -5.38 -6.97
CA GLN A 255 5.64 -6.09 -7.97
C GLN A 255 7.06 -5.51 -8.06
N HIS A 256 7.22 -4.19 -8.06
CA HIS A 256 8.54 -3.57 -8.07
C HIS A 256 9.31 -3.83 -6.77
N LEU A 257 8.62 -3.80 -5.63
CA LEU A 257 9.23 -4.10 -4.34
C LEU A 257 9.84 -5.49 -4.30
N ASP A 258 9.16 -6.51 -4.85
CA ASP A 258 9.70 -7.88 -4.88
C ASP A 258 11.07 -7.96 -5.57
N GLU A 259 11.28 -7.17 -6.63
CA GLU A 259 12.54 -7.15 -7.37
C GLU A 259 13.65 -6.42 -6.61
N ILE A 260 13.36 -5.27 -5.99
CA ILE A 260 14.38 -4.41 -5.38
C ILE A 260 14.67 -4.78 -3.91
N LEU A 261 13.70 -5.36 -3.20
CA LEU A 261 13.78 -5.57 -1.77
C LEU A 261 14.93 -6.50 -1.35
N PRO A 262 15.22 -7.62 -2.03
CA PRO A 262 16.37 -8.47 -1.68
C PRO A 262 17.71 -7.73 -1.82
N LEU A 263 17.83 -6.85 -2.81
CA LEU A 263 19.03 -6.06 -3.07
C LEU A 263 19.23 -4.99 -1.99
N LEU A 264 18.18 -4.22 -1.71
CA LEU A 264 18.15 -3.22 -0.65
C LEU A 264 18.46 -3.85 0.71
N TYR A 265 17.83 -4.99 1.01
CA TYR A 265 18.08 -5.72 2.25
C TYR A 265 19.53 -6.17 2.36
N ALA A 266 20.10 -6.77 1.30
CA ALA A 266 21.49 -7.21 1.31
C ALA A 266 22.49 -6.06 1.54
N GLU A 267 22.19 -4.86 1.02
CA GLU A 267 23.08 -3.70 1.11
C GLU A 267 22.95 -2.92 2.43
N TYR A 268 21.73 -2.77 2.96
CA TYR A 268 21.42 -1.81 4.01
C TYR A 268 20.96 -2.44 5.34
N LYS A 269 20.61 -3.73 5.42
CA LYS A 269 20.01 -4.32 6.64
C LYS A 269 20.85 -4.20 7.91
N ASP A 270 22.18 -4.20 7.76
CA ASP A 270 23.13 -4.14 8.88
C ASP A 270 23.51 -2.70 9.27
N ARG A 271 22.93 -1.70 8.59
CA ARG A 271 23.13 -0.28 8.87
C ARG A 271 21.97 0.26 9.71
N PRO A 272 22.20 1.29 10.55
CA PRO A 272 21.12 2.04 11.16
C PRO A 272 20.10 2.52 10.12
N ALA A 273 18.82 2.61 10.50
CA ALA A 273 17.78 3.02 9.58
C ALA A 273 18.00 4.44 9.04
N ASP A 274 18.63 5.33 9.80
CA ASP A 274 18.99 6.69 9.40
C ASP A 274 20.40 6.80 8.80
N ALA A 275 21.08 5.68 8.51
CA ALA A 275 22.43 5.73 7.93
C ALA A 275 22.47 6.53 6.63
N ALA A 276 23.61 7.18 6.38
CA ALA A 276 23.84 7.84 5.10
C ALA A 276 23.75 6.83 3.94
N LEU A 277 23.01 7.22 2.91
CA LEU A 277 22.84 6.47 1.67
C LEU A 277 23.79 7.02 0.62
#